data_AF-A0A438K783-F1
#
_entry.id   AF-A0A438K783-F1
#
_cell.length_a   1.000
_cell.length_b   1.000
_cell.length_c   1.000
_cell.angle_alpha   90.00
_cell.angle_beta   90.00
_cell.angle_gamma   90.00
#
_symmetry.space_group_name_H-M   'P 1'
#
loop_
_entity.id
_entity.type
_entity.pdbx_description
1 polymer ?
#
loop_
_entity_poly.entity_id
_entity_poly.type
_entity_poly.pdbx_seq_one_letter_code
_entity_poly.pdbx_strand_id
1 'polypeptide(L)'
;MHFAEVEELGEGDIREFTVSLNDDDSWGGREPVIPEYMVSNTLHHPSAVSGSTTNELSFALKRTKRSTLPPLINAMEVYRIKDFSQSSTDQDDVMPVTDHTTHVHTPPQVGA
;
A
#
# COMPACT_ATOMS: atom_id res chain seq x y z
N MET A 1 -2.19 5.86 -7.32
CA MET A 1 -1.53 6.79 -8.25
C MET A 1 -2.05 8.19 -7.97
N HIS A 2 -1.16 9.16 -7.93
CA HIS A 2 -1.48 10.56 -7.63
C HIS A 2 -1.29 11.39 -8.89
N PHE A 3 -2.30 12.20 -9.19
CA PHE A 3 -2.38 13.05 -10.36
C PHE A 3 -2.65 14.49 -9.94
N ALA A 4 -1.99 15.44 -10.57
CA ALA A 4 -2.20 16.87 -10.47
C ALA A 4 -1.68 17.49 -11.76
N GLU A 5 -2.44 18.41 -12.35
CA GLU A 5 -1.93 19.20 -13.45
C GLU A 5 -0.96 20.25 -12.88
N VAL A 6 0.29 20.24 -13.35
CA VAL A 6 1.35 21.12 -12.85
C VAL A 6 1.58 22.32 -13.78
N GLU A 7 1.04 22.25 -14.99
CA GLU A 7 1.11 23.31 -16.00
C GLU A 7 -0.24 24.03 -16.07
N GLU A 8 -0.24 25.36 -16.12
CA GLU A 8 -1.47 26.09 -16.41
C GLU A 8 -1.78 25.92 -17.91
N LEU A 9 -2.85 25.16 -18.22
CA LEU A 9 -3.18 24.79 -19.59
C LEU A 9 -3.81 25.97 -20.35
N GLY A 10 -3.44 26.10 -21.63
CA GLY A 10 -4.01 27.10 -22.51
C GLY A 10 -5.49 26.81 -22.86
N GLU A 11 -6.15 27.79 -23.46
CA GLU A 11 -7.54 27.62 -23.90
C GLU A 11 -7.66 26.51 -24.96
N GLY A 12 -8.51 25.51 -24.68
CA GLY A 12 -8.72 24.36 -25.55
C GLY A 12 -7.75 23.20 -25.32
N ASP A 13 -6.70 23.38 -24.52
CA ASP A 13 -5.87 22.28 -24.08
C ASP A 13 -6.55 21.48 -22.97
N ILE A 14 -6.50 20.16 -23.12
CA ILE A 14 -7.07 19.23 -22.18
C ILE A 14 -6.15 18.03 -22.05
N ARG A 15 -5.85 17.67 -20.80
CA ARG A 15 -5.18 16.42 -20.46
C ARG A 15 -6.20 15.47 -19.87
N GLU A 16 -6.55 14.46 -20.66
CA GLU A 16 -7.50 13.43 -20.27
C GLU A 16 -6.99 12.04 -20.66
N PHE A 17 -7.05 11.11 -19.72
CA PHE A 17 -6.57 9.76 -19.95
C PHE A 17 -7.31 8.73 -19.10
N THR A 18 -7.34 7.48 -19.56
CA THR A 18 -7.79 6.34 -18.77
C THR A 18 -6.59 5.61 -18.17
N VAL A 19 -6.84 4.83 -17.13
CA VAL A 19 -5.83 4.00 -16.47
C VAL A 19 -6.31 2.55 -16.48
N SER A 20 -5.45 1.63 -16.90
CA SER A 20 -5.74 0.20 -16.88
C SER A 20 -4.64 -0.58 -16.16
N LEU A 21 -4.98 -1.74 -15.61
CA LEU A 21 -4.05 -2.68 -15.01
C LEU A 21 -4.20 -4.04 -15.71
N ASN A 22 -3.10 -4.60 -16.23
CA ASN A 22 -3.10 -5.91 -16.90
C ASN A 22 -4.20 -6.01 -17.98
N ASP A 23 -4.32 -4.96 -18.80
CA ASP A 23 -5.33 -4.79 -19.85
C ASP A 23 -6.80 -4.73 -19.34
N ASP A 24 -7.02 -4.67 -18.03
CA ASP A 24 -8.33 -4.38 -17.44
C ASP A 24 -8.52 -2.86 -17.30
N ASP A 25 -9.27 -2.29 -18.25
CA ASP A 25 -9.64 -0.88 -18.26
C ASP A 25 -10.63 -0.52 -17.13
N SER A 26 -11.29 -1.51 -16.48
CA SER A 26 -12.20 -1.24 -15.37
C SER A 26 -11.47 -0.88 -14.07
N TRP A 27 -10.17 -1.22 -13.97
CA TRP A 27 -9.35 -0.96 -12.80
C TRP A 27 -9.25 0.54 -12.49
N GLY A 28 -9.12 1.38 -13.52
CA GLY A 28 -9.04 2.84 -13.38
C GLY A 28 -10.36 3.53 -13.12
N GLY A 29 -11.46 2.78 -13.00
CA GLY A 29 -12.81 3.31 -12.86
C GLY A 29 -13.53 3.52 -14.18
N ARG A 30 -14.76 4.04 -14.12
CA ARG A 30 -15.61 4.26 -15.30
C ARG A 30 -15.35 5.58 -16.01
N GLU A 31 -14.82 6.55 -15.28
CA GLU A 31 -14.59 7.91 -15.78
C GLU A 31 -13.10 8.15 -16.03
N PRO A 32 -12.73 8.87 -17.10
CA PRO A 32 -11.35 9.28 -17.33
C PRO A 32 -10.79 10.17 -16.21
N VAL A 33 -9.47 10.13 -16.04
CA VAL A 33 -8.75 11.07 -15.20
C VAL A 33 -8.58 12.38 -15.96
N ILE A 34 -9.02 13.47 -15.33
CA ILE A 34 -8.81 14.85 -15.78
C ILE A 34 -8.15 15.58 -14.59
N PRO A 35 -6.81 15.72 -14.57
CA PRO A 35 -6.13 16.38 -13.48
C PRO A 35 -6.45 17.89 -13.45
N GLU A 36 -6.69 18.42 -12.26
CA GLU A 36 -6.92 19.85 -12.04
C GLU A 36 -5.60 20.57 -11.71
N TYR A 37 -5.49 21.85 -12.09
CA TYR A 37 -4.27 22.63 -11.87
C TYR A 37 -3.98 22.78 -10.39
N MET A 38 -2.80 22.31 -9.97
CA MET A 38 -2.31 22.30 -8.59
C MET A 38 -3.21 21.59 -7.57
N VAL A 39 -4.18 20.77 -8.03
CA VAL A 39 -5.07 19.99 -7.17
C VAL A 39 -4.76 18.51 -7.35
N SER A 40 -4.46 17.83 -6.25
CA SER A 40 -4.15 16.41 -6.28
C SER A 40 -5.41 15.55 -6.24
N ASN A 41 -5.47 14.56 -7.12
CA ASN A 41 -6.44 13.48 -7.12
C ASN A 41 -5.72 12.12 -7.01
N THR A 42 -6.22 11.25 -6.14
CA THR A 42 -5.66 9.91 -5.90
C THR A 42 -6.59 8.83 -6.46
N LEU A 43 -6.13 8.15 -7.51
CA LEU A 43 -6.72 6.89 -7.95
C LEU A 43 -6.11 5.75 -7.12
N HIS A 44 -6.94 5.07 -6.35
CA HIS A 44 -6.54 3.93 -5.53
C HIS A 44 -7.55 2.79 -5.68
N HIS A 45 -7.07 1.55 -5.47
CA HIS A 45 -7.91 0.37 -5.49
C HIS A 45 -7.87 -0.28 -4.10
N PRO A 46 -9.02 -0.55 -3.45
CA PRO A 46 -9.06 -1.04 -2.08
C PRO A 46 -8.70 -2.53 -1.96
N SER A 47 -8.83 -3.28 -3.06
CA SER A 47 -8.54 -4.71 -3.11
C SER A 47 -7.12 -4.99 -3.61
N ALA A 48 -6.50 -6.04 -3.07
CA ALA A 48 -5.23 -6.53 -3.58
C ALA A 48 -5.39 -7.00 -5.04
N VAL A 49 -4.37 -6.72 -5.85
CA VAL A 49 -4.29 -7.15 -7.25
C VAL A 49 -3.16 -8.17 -7.39
N SER A 50 -3.36 -9.19 -8.23
CA SER A 50 -2.32 -10.18 -8.56
C SER A 50 -1.75 -9.90 -9.95
N GLY A 51 -0.46 -10.20 -10.14
CA GLY A 51 0.28 -9.97 -11.38
C GLY A 51 -0.10 -10.87 -12.56
N SER A 52 -1.31 -11.46 -12.56
CA SER A 52 -1.73 -12.45 -13.57
C SER A 52 -0.70 -13.58 -13.76
N THR A 53 -0.75 -14.29 -14.89
CA THR A 53 0.14 -15.39 -15.30
C THR A 53 1.62 -14.97 -15.41
N THR A 54 1.92 -13.66 -15.46
CA THR A 54 3.26 -13.11 -15.71
C THR A 54 4.01 -12.69 -14.44
N ASN A 55 3.36 -12.70 -13.26
CA ASN A 55 3.89 -12.13 -12.01
C ASN A 55 4.24 -10.63 -12.11
N GLU A 56 3.67 -9.91 -13.06
CA GLU A 56 3.93 -8.50 -13.32
C GLU A 56 2.64 -7.68 -13.21
N LEU A 57 2.75 -6.45 -12.71
CA LEU A 57 1.66 -5.48 -12.75
C LEU A 57 1.96 -4.49 -13.87
N SER A 58 1.20 -4.59 -14.97
CA SER A 58 1.33 -3.70 -16.12
C SER A 58 0.28 -2.59 -16.03
N PHE A 59 0.72 -1.40 -15.67
CA PHE A 59 -0.14 -0.22 -15.66
C PHE A 59 -0.02 0.53 -16.99
N ALA A 60 -1.14 0.88 -17.60
CA ALA A 60 -1.16 1.70 -18.81
C ALA A 60 -2.00 2.96 -18.59
N LEU A 61 -1.43 4.11 -18.94
CA LEU A 61 -2.14 5.38 -19.02
C LEU A 61 -2.36 5.69 -20.51
N LYS A 62 -3.63 5.76 -20.93
CA LYS A 62 -3.99 5.91 -22.34
C LYS A 62 -4.70 7.23 -22.56
N ARG A 63 -4.12 8.08 -23.41
CA ARG A 63 -4.73 9.34 -23.86
C ARG A 63 -6.10 9.05 -24.48
N THR A 64 -7.13 9.81 -24.11
CA THR A 64 -8.44 9.71 -24.78
C THR A 64 -8.45 10.46 -26.11
N LYS A 65 -9.49 10.24 -26.93
CA LYS A 65 -9.68 11.00 -28.17
C LYS A 65 -9.95 12.49 -27.94
N ARG A 66 -10.43 12.86 -26.74
CA ARG A 66 -10.76 14.23 -26.36
C ARG A 66 -9.53 15.01 -25.89
N SER A 67 -8.54 14.33 -25.31
CA SER A 67 -7.29 14.95 -24.85
C SER A 67 -6.50 15.55 -26.00
N THR A 68 -5.84 16.70 -25.77
CA THR A 68 -4.83 17.31 -26.65
C THR A 68 -3.40 17.00 -26.19
N LEU A 69 -3.24 16.69 -24.90
CA LEU A 69 -1.96 16.43 -24.24
C LEU A 69 -1.76 14.94 -23.93
N PRO A 70 -0.51 14.47 -23.81
CA PRO A 70 -0.21 13.11 -23.33
C PRO A 70 -0.62 12.94 -21.86
N PRO A 71 -0.84 11.70 -21.38
CA PRO A 71 -1.07 11.43 -19.96
C PRO A 71 0.11 11.86 -19.10
N LEU A 72 -0.16 12.16 -17.82
CA LEU A 72 0.86 12.47 -16.81
C LEU A 72 0.74 11.52 -15.61
N ILE A 73 1.80 11.40 -14.83
CA ILE A 73 1.77 10.83 -13.48
C ILE A 73 2.71 11.62 -12.57
N ASN A 74 2.25 12.02 -11.39
CA ASN A 74 3.09 12.74 -10.43
C ASN A 74 3.75 11.76 -9.46
N ALA A 75 2.99 10.79 -8.94
CA ALA A 75 3.51 9.76 -8.05
C ALA A 75 2.71 8.45 -8.15
N MET A 76 3.37 7.34 -7.81
CA MET A 76 2.77 6.02 -7.73
C MET A 76 3.28 5.31 -6.48
N GLU A 77 2.35 4.73 -5.73
CA GLU A 77 2.64 3.89 -4.58
C GLU A 77 2.14 2.48 -4.87
N VAL A 78 2.97 1.48 -4.60
CA VAL A 78 2.64 0.06 -4.75
C VAL A 78 2.99 -0.64 -3.43
N TYR A 79 1.99 -1.25 -2.81
CA TYR A 79 2.16 -1.99 -1.57
C TYR A 79 2.03 -3.48 -1.86
N ARG A 80 2.92 -4.29 -1.26
CA ARG A 80 2.86 -5.75 -1.32
C ARG A 80 2.60 -6.29 0.09
N ILE A 81 1.59 -7.15 0.22
CA ILE A 81 1.37 -7.91 1.45
C ILE A 81 2.53 -8.88 1.62
N LYS A 82 3.23 -8.80 2.76
CA LYS A 82 4.30 -9.71 3.12
C LYS A 82 3.75 -10.68 4.16
N ASP A 83 3.57 -11.94 3.77
CA ASP A 83 3.25 -13.00 4.70
C ASP A 83 4.49 -13.32 5.52
N PHE A 84 4.44 -13.05 6.82
CA PHE A 84 5.48 -13.49 7.75
C PHE A 84 5.16 -14.91 8.19
N SER A 85 6.07 -15.85 7.94
CA SER A 85 5.93 -17.24 8.39
C SER A 85 6.15 -17.41 9.91
N GLN A 86 6.45 -16.33 10.64
CA GLN A 86 6.72 -16.36 12.07
C GLN A 86 5.70 -15.54 12.84
N SER A 87 5.26 -16.07 13.99
CA SER A 87 4.40 -15.39 14.95
C SER A 87 5.03 -14.07 15.40
N SER A 88 4.23 -13.00 15.52
CA SER A 88 4.72 -11.77 16.13
C SER A 88 5.11 -12.02 17.59
N THR A 89 6.28 -11.52 17.98
CA THR A 89 6.91 -11.61 19.32
C THR A 89 7.25 -13.03 19.77
N ASP A 90 8.48 -13.20 20.23
CA ASP A 90 8.89 -14.34 21.04
C ASP A 90 7.92 -14.46 22.22
N GLN A 91 7.24 -15.60 22.36
CA GLN A 91 6.41 -15.84 23.55
C GLN A 91 7.23 -15.86 24.85
N ASP A 92 8.56 -15.95 24.73
CA ASP A 92 9.51 -15.91 25.85
C ASP A 92 9.67 -14.51 26.48
N ASP A 93 9.23 -13.42 25.82
CA ASP A 93 9.21 -12.08 26.43
C ASP A 93 8.01 -11.87 27.38
N VAL A 94 7.12 -12.87 27.50
CA VAL A 94 6.06 -12.91 28.51
C VAL A 94 6.44 -13.91 29.61
N MET A 95 7.64 -13.78 30.16
CA MET A 95 7.98 -14.41 31.44
C MET A 95 7.38 -13.54 32.57
N PRO A 96 6.36 -14.01 33.31
CA PRO A 96 5.93 -13.32 34.51
C PRO A 96 7.09 -13.39 35.50
N VAL A 97 7.60 -12.22 35.93
CA VAL A 97 8.52 -12.14 37.07
C VAL A 97 7.79 -12.76 38.26
N THR A 98 8.09 -14.02 38.53
CA THR A 98 7.56 -14.72 39.69
C THR A 98 8.41 -14.26 40.86
N ASP A 99 7.76 -13.48 41.73
CA ASP A 99 8.29 -12.99 42.99
C ASP A 99 9.04 -14.10 43.75
N HIS A 100 10.34 -13.93 43.96
CA HIS A 100 11.17 -14.84 44.72
C HIS A 100 10.79 -14.73 46.21
N THR A 101 9.72 -15.41 46.62
CA THR A 101 9.42 -15.62 48.04
C THR A 101 10.54 -16.44 48.68
N THR A 102 11.24 -15.79 49.59
CA THR A 102 12.32 -16.37 50.40
C THR A 102 11.72 -17.36 51.39
N HIS A 103 12.15 -18.62 51.37
CA HIS A 103 11.98 -19.51 52.52
C HIS A 103 13.33 -20.01 53.03
N VAL A 104 13.66 -19.45 54.19
CA VAL A 104 14.78 -19.72 55.09
C VAL A 104 15.04 -21.22 55.33
N HIS A 105 16.33 -21.57 55.27
CA HIS A 105 16.90 -22.86 55.63
C HIS A 105 16.78 -23.11 57.14
N THR A 106 16.14 -24.21 57.55
CA THR A 106 16.19 -24.70 58.94
C THR A 106 17.25 -25.81 59.07
N PRO A 107 18.26 -25.67 59.95
CA PRO A 107 19.27 -26.71 60.16
C PRO A 107 18.77 -27.84 61.07
N PRO A 108 19.40 -29.04 61.02
CA PRO A 108 18.90 -30.23 61.68
C PRO A 108 19.18 -30.20 63.20
N GLN A 109 18.29 -30.82 63.98
CA GLN A 109 18.55 -31.15 65.39
C GLN A 109 18.65 -32.66 65.53
N VAL A 110 19.80 -33.12 66.06
CA VAL A 110 20.12 -34.49 66.45
C VAL A 110 20.15 -34.56 67.99
N GLY A 111 19.59 -35.64 68.55
CA GLY A 111 19.78 -36.08 69.95
C GLY A 111 18.56 -35.79 70.85
N ALA A 112 18.06 -36.71 71.68
CA ALA A 112 18.65 -37.91 72.28
C ALA A 112 17.69 -39.11 72.26
#